data_AF-A0A9W4SAT3-F1
#
_entry.id   AF-A0A9W4SAT3-F1
#
_cell.length_a   1.000
_cell.length_b   1.000
_cell.length_c   1.000
_cell.angle_alpha   90.00
_cell.angle_beta   90.00
_cell.angle_gamma   90.00
#
_symmetry.space_group_name_H-M   'P 1'
#
loop_
_entity.id
_entity.type
_entity.pdbx_description
1 polymer ?
#
loop_
_entity_poly.entity_id
_entity_poly.type
_entity_poly.pdbx_seq_one_letter_code
_entity_poly.pdbx_strand_id
1 'polypeptide(L)'
;MTTLQEQFEKKFPDKRVGVLIAFFRDENNKFTSYDLDLGEYEKVGIDLISVDFLNQLPNPERLEKLEIYNNNIQPTDIEIFRKFVNLEVLKIGTEREVLSQGKRNRFYGSLKSFQNLTKLKNIFIEATDINEGLEYLPESLIKESKRMGAYSIECSTNDTDAKCKAIQDQLIPFNYDLEAWQLVNNQYPNLTKHIQELSQKITEIKQELQQTKSQEIEKDKKIKILSKETDNLKKEKKTELEQLKKLLKSKLEEKFHDELDALLDANEEYIKNDNNFAKRQFERSKKKLIEKGNLDEQEVVNVCEIQKELVKLAVGIENQLEAKIEIN
;
A
#
# COMPACT_ATOMS: atom_id res chain seq x y z
N MET A 1 40.48 -18.35 20.57
CA MET A 1 39.47 -18.58 19.52
C MET A 1 40.24 -19.15 18.34
N THR A 2 39.86 -20.34 17.83
CA THR A 2 40.48 -20.90 16.63
C THR A 2 40.09 -20.08 15.40
N THR A 3 41.05 -19.74 14.56
CA THR A 3 40.80 -18.94 13.33
C THR A 3 39.92 -19.73 12.35
N LEU A 4 39.29 -19.02 11.41
CA LEU A 4 38.45 -19.62 10.37
C LEU A 4 39.28 -20.56 9.47
N GLN A 5 40.55 -20.18 9.21
CA GLN A 5 41.57 -21.02 8.58
C GLN A 5 41.83 -22.31 9.38
N GLU A 6 42.07 -22.23 10.69
CA GLU A 6 42.31 -23.41 11.53
C GLU A 6 41.09 -24.35 11.57
N GLN A 7 39.88 -23.78 11.58
CA GLN A 7 38.64 -24.56 11.52
C GLN A 7 38.47 -25.22 10.15
N PHE A 8 38.82 -24.52 9.07
CA PHE A 8 38.79 -25.06 7.71
C PHE A 8 39.84 -26.16 7.53
N GLU A 9 41.11 -25.92 7.87
CA GLU A 9 42.20 -26.90 7.79
C GLU A 9 41.94 -28.14 8.65
N LYS A 10 41.35 -27.97 9.84
CA LYS A 10 40.97 -29.09 10.71
C LYS A 10 39.85 -29.95 10.10
N LYS A 11 38.93 -29.32 9.36
CA LYS A 11 37.77 -29.99 8.76
C LYS A 11 38.07 -30.56 7.37
N PHE A 12 39.04 -29.96 6.67
CA PHE A 12 39.53 -30.34 5.35
C PHE A 12 41.05 -30.54 5.40
N PRO A 13 41.54 -31.60 6.08
CA PRO A 13 42.96 -31.83 6.32
C PRO A 13 43.75 -32.17 5.05
N ASP A 14 43.05 -32.66 4.02
CA ASP A 14 43.59 -32.77 2.67
C ASP A 14 43.67 -31.37 2.07
N LYS A 15 44.86 -30.76 2.13
CA LYS A 15 45.28 -29.44 1.58
C LYS A 15 45.16 -29.34 0.04
N ARG A 16 44.05 -29.83 -0.51
CA ARG A 16 43.84 -30.20 -1.91
C ARG A 16 42.72 -29.38 -2.52
N VAL A 17 42.77 -28.07 -2.31
CA VAL A 17 41.74 -27.12 -2.76
C VAL A 17 42.33 -26.38 -3.95
N GLY A 18 41.83 -26.64 -5.16
CA GLY A 18 42.10 -25.80 -6.33
C GLY A 18 41.68 -24.35 -6.06
N VAL A 19 42.18 -23.40 -6.85
CA VAL A 19 42.06 -21.94 -6.66
C VAL A 19 40.69 -21.56 -6.09
N LEU A 20 40.63 -21.38 -4.77
CA LEU A 20 39.49 -20.84 -4.05
C LEU A 20 39.98 -19.53 -3.47
N ILE A 21 39.56 -18.44 -4.10
CA ILE A 21 39.83 -17.09 -3.60
C ILE A 21 38.53 -16.58 -2.99
N ALA A 22 38.50 -16.52 -1.67
CA ALA A 22 37.39 -16.00 -0.89
C ALA A 22 37.86 -14.79 -0.08
N PHE A 23 37.26 -13.61 -0.31
CA PHE A 23 37.59 -12.39 0.42
C PHE A 23 36.47 -12.01 1.40
N PHE A 24 36.85 -11.75 2.66
CA PHE A 24 35.97 -11.29 3.74
C PHE A 24 36.41 -9.90 4.23
N ARG A 25 35.46 -9.08 4.69
CA ARG A 25 35.75 -7.82 5.41
C ARG A 25 35.57 -7.99 6.91
N ASP A 26 36.48 -7.43 7.69
CA ASP A 26 36.36 -7.35 9.14
C ASP A 26 35.32 -6.30 9.58
N GLU A 27 35.15 -6.16 10.90
CA GLU A 27 34.21 -5.20 11.53
C GLU A 27 34.62 -3.73 11.30
N ASN A 28 35.86 -3.50 10.87
CA ASN A 28 36.45 -2.19 10.61
C ASN A 28 36.53 -1.87 9.12
N ASN A 29 35.84 -2.65 8.28
CA ASN A 29 35.78 -2.46 6.83
C ASN A 29 37.17 -2.55 6.16
N LYS A 30 38.15 -3.17 6.81
CA LYS A 30 39.46 -3.50 6.24
C LYS A 30 39.39 -4.88 5.61
N PHE A 31 40.06 -5.03 4.46
CA PHE A 31 40.37 -6.35 3.92
C PHE A 31 41.39 -6.99 4.85
N THR A 32 40.93 -7.87 5.72
CA THR A 32 41.79 -8.75 6.50
C THR A 32 41.92 -10.05 5.71
N SER A 33 43.12 -10.39 5.25
CA SER A 33 43.45 -11.66 4.58
C SER A 33 43.32 -12.89 5.49
N TYR A 34 42.67 -12.76 6.64
CA TYR A 34 42.75 -13.71 7.74
C TYR A 34 41.84 -14.95 7.62
N ASP A 35 40.99 -15.07 6.61
CA ASP A 35 39.89 -16.05 6.68
C ASP A 35 39.73 -17.05 5.52
N LEU A 36 40.64 -17.07 4.53
CA LEU A 36 40.95 -18.20 3.61
C LEU A 36 41.87 -17.68 2.48
N ASP A 37 43.07 -17.22 2.82
CA ASP A 37 44.08 -16.94 1.80
C ASP A 37 44.70 -18.26 1.33
N LEU A 38 44.10 -18.86 0.30
CA LEU A 38 44.67 -20.02 -0.36
C LEU A 38 45.71 -19.63 -1.43
N GLY A 39 46.14 -18.37 -1.47
CA GLY A 39 47.14 -17.87 -2.41
C GLY A 39 48.54 -18.48 -2.22
N GLU A 40 48.84 -19.04 -1.04
CA GLU A 40 50.10 -19.76 -0.77
C GLU A 40 50.08 -21.24 -1.16
N TYR A 41 48.93 -21.79 -1.55
CA TYR A 41 48.88 -23.14 -2.09
C TYR A 41 49.32 -23.05 -3.55
N GLU A 42 50.53 -23.53 -3.84
CA GLU A 42 50.97 -23.84 -5.21
C GLU A 42 49.80 -24.45 -5.99
N LYS A 43 49.70 -24.17 -7.29
CA LYS A 43 48.81 -24.85 -8.24
C LYS A 43 49.09 -26.38 -8.25
N VAL A 44 48.79 -27.06 -7.15
CA VAL A 44 48.72 -28.50 -7.07
C VAL A 44 47.39 -28.80 -7.75
N GLY A 45 47.46 -29.25 -8.99
CA GLY A 45 46.31 -29.46 -9.88
C GLY A 45 45.33 -30.47 -9.30
N ILE A 46 44.47 -30.02 -8.40
CA ILE A 46 43.40 -30.79 -7.81
C ILE A 46 42.13 -30.02 -8.07
N ASP A 47 41.28 -30.64 -8.87
CA ASP A 47 40.01 -30.08 -9.26
C ASP A 47 39.04 -30.14 -8.09
N LEU A 48 38.43 -29.00 -7.74
CA LEU A 48 37.25 -29.03 -6.89
C LEU A 48 36.15 -29.82 -7.62
N ILE A 49 35.66 -30.88 -6.99
CA ILE A 49 34.55 -31.69 -7.51
C ILE A 49 33.21 -31.37 -6.82
N SER A 50 33.24 -30.69 -5.67
CA SER A 50 32.06 -30.31 -4.88
C SER A 50 32.26 -28.95 -4.23
N VAL A 51 31.13 -28.29 -3.94
CA VAL A 51 31.05 -27.02 -3.20
C VAL A 51 30.36 -27.17 -1.84
N ASP A 52 30.23 -28.39 -1.30
CA ASP A 52 29.55 -28.65 -0.03
C ASP A 52 30.14 -27.85 1.15
N PHE A 53 31.42 -27.49 1.08
CA PHE A 53 32.07 -26.64 2.06
C PHE A 53 31.42 -25.25 2.16
N LEU A 54 30.82 -24.74 1.09
CA LEU A 54 30.08 -23.48 1.09
C LEU A 54 28.90 -23.51 2.07
N ASN A 55 28.31 -24.69 2.32
CA ASN A 55 27.23 -24.87 3.32
C ASN A 55 27.69 -24.79 4.76
N GLN A 56 29.00 -24.77 4.98
CA GLN A 56 29.62 -24.83 6.29
C GLN A 56 30.39 -23.55 6.62
N LEU A 57 30.43 -22.56 5.71
CA LEU A 57 31.05 -21.28 5.95
C LEU A 57 30.33 -20.54 7.09
N PRO A 58 31.06 -20.13 8.14
CA PRO A 58 30.49 -19.23 9.14
C PRO A 58 30.28 -17.83 8.53
N ASN A 59 29.18 -17.18 8.89
CA ASN A 59 28.85 -15.82 8.44
C ASN A 59 28.87 -15.66 6.90
N PRO A 60 28.12 -16.48 6.14
CA PRO A 60 28.12 -16.43 4.67
C PRO A 60 27.75 -15.05 4.12
N GLU A 61 26.97 -14.26 4.85
CA GLU A 61 26.64 -12.89 4.48
C GLU A 61 27.86 -11.97 4.36
N ARG A 62 29.02 -12.29 4.92
CA ARG A 62 30.24 -11.45 4.84
C ARG A 62 31.09 -11.70 3.58
N LEU A 63 30.77 -12.72 2.79
CA LEU A 63 31.54 -13.07 1.60
C LEU A 63 31.30 -12.06 0.48
N GLU A 64 32.36 -11.40 0.01
CA GLU A 64 32.27 -10.38 -1.06
C GLU A 64 32.74 -10.89 -2.41
N LYS A 65 33.61 -11.89 -2.44
CA LYS A 65 34.15 -12.44 -3.68
C LYS A 65 34.27 -13.95 -3.55
N LEU A 66 33.78 -14.66 -4.56
CA LEU A 66 33.89 -16.11 -4.65
C LEU A 66 34.35 -16.48 -6.06
N GLU A 67 35.57 -16.98 -6.15
CA GLU A 67 36.15 -17.46 -7.40
C GLU A 67 36.49 -18.94 -7.26
N ILE A 68 35.70 -19.80 -7.93
CA ILE A 68 35.82 -21.27 -7.99
C ILE A 68 35.70 -21.78 -9.44
N TYR A 69 36.02 -20.92 -10.40
CA TYR A 69 36.04 -21.22 -11.82
C TYR A 69 37.18 -22.20 -12.17
N ASN A 70 37.13 -22.82 -13.36
CA ASN A 70 38.18 -23.73 -13.84
C ASN A 70 38.39 -25.00 -13.00
N ASN A 71 37.32 -25.53 -12.42
CA ASN A 71 37.33 -26.78 -11.67
C ASN A 71 36.56 -27.88 -12.42
N ASN A 72 36.30 -29.01 -11.75
CA ASN A 72 35.51 -30.12 -12.26
C ASN A 72 34.29 -30.39 -11.37
N ILE A 73 33.61 -29.31 -10.98
CA ILE A 73 32.50 -29.35 -10.03
C ILE A 73 31.34 -30.14 -10.63
N GLN A 74 30.87 -31.15 -9.89
CA GLN A 74 29.73 -31.98 -10.25
C GLN A 74 28.45 -31.15 -10.38
N PRO A 75 27.40 -31.66 -11.05
CA PRO A 75 26.14 -30.94 -11.23
C PRO A 75 25.64 -30.31 -9.93
N THR A 76 25.58 -28.98 -9.88
CA THR A 76 25.23 -28.23 -8.67
C THR A 76 24.29 -27.07 -9.01
N ASP A 77 23.21 -26.95 -8.24
CA ASP A 77 22.28 -25.82 -8.39
C ASP A 77 22.90 -24.52 -7.86
N ILE A 78 22.83 -23.45 -8.65
CA ILE A 78 23.30 -22.12 -8.26
C ILE A 78 22.51 -21.47 -7.12
N GLU A 79 21.37 -22.04 -6.72
CA GLU A 79 20.65 -21.61 -5.53
C GLU A 79 21.51 -21.63 -4.25
N ILE A 80 22.59 -22.45 -4.21
CA ILE A 80 23.55 -22.47 -3.10
C ILE A 80 24.18 -21.10 -2.81
N PHE A 81 24.24 -20.20 -3.80
CA PHE A 81 24.84 -18.88 -3.67
C PHE A 81 23.92 -17.82 -3.06
N ARG A 82 22.60 -18.09 -2.92
CA ARG A 82 21.60 -17.10 -2.49
C ARG A 82 21.87 -16.47 -1.11
N LYS A 83 22.66 -17.15 -0.27
CA LYS A 83 22.99 -16.75 1.11
C LYS A 83 24.14 -15.74 1.20
N PHE A 84 24.92 -15.56 0.14
CA PHE A 84 26.07 -14.65 0.10
C PHE A 84 25.62 -13.22 -0.25
N VAL A 85 24.74 -12.62 0.55
CA VAL A 85 24.02 -11.37 0.19
C VAL A 85 24.91 -10.16 -0.10
N ASN A 86 26.16 -10.16 0.37
CA ASN A 86 27.14 -9.10 0.09
C ASN A 86 28.10 -9.43 -1.07
N LEU A 87 27.87 -10.51 -1.81
CA LEU A 87 28.74 -10.94 -2.90
C LEU A 87 28.77 -9.90 -4.02
N GLU A 88 29.97 -9.47 -4.38
CA GLU A 88 30.28 -8.53 -5.45
C GLU A 88 30.83 -9.24 -6.70
N VAL A 89 31.61 -10.31 -6.53
CA VAL A 89 32.20 -11.07 -7.64
C VAL A 89 31.89 -12.55 -7.49
N LEU A 90 31.30 -13.15 -8.53
CA LEU A 90 31.03 -14.58 -8.59
C LEU A 90 31.61 -15.18 -9.87
N LYS A 91 32.67 -15.98 -9.75
CA LYS A 91 33.24 -16.72 -10.89
C LYS A 91 33.12 -18.22 -10.68
N ILE A 92 32.28 -18.85 -11.48
CA ILE A 92 31.92 -20.27 -11.36
C ILE A 92 32.00 -21.04 -12.68
N GLY A 93 32.21 -20.35 -13.80
CA GLY A 93 32.33 -20.95 -15.13
C GLY A 93 33.61 -21.75 -15.36
N THR A 94 33.87 -22.06 -16.64
CA THR A 94 35.07 -22.76 -17.10
C THR A 94 35.61 -22.11 -18.38
N GLU A 95 36.88 -21.70 -18.35
CA GLU A 95 37.59 -21.12 -19.48
C GLU A 95 37.91 -22.19 -20.55
N ARG A 96 38.11 -21.73 -21.78
CA ARG A 96 38.35 -22.57 -22.96
C ARG A 96 39.55 -23.51 -22.81
N GLU A 97 40.65 -23.01 -22.25
CA GLU A 97 41.89 -23.78 -22.07
C GLU A 97 41.66 -24.98 -21.14
N VAL A 98 40.82 -24.80 -20.11
CA VAL A 98 40.52 -25.84 -19.12
C VAL A 98 39.52 -26.87 -19.67
N LEU A 99 38.57 -26.43 -20.49
CA LEU A 99 37.64 -27.31 -21.19
C LEU A 99 38.36 -28.32 -22.10
N SER A 100 39.47 -27.90 -22.74
CA SER A 100 40.30 -28.79 -23.57
C SER A 100 40.92 -29.97 -22.80
N GLN A 101 40.99 -29.85 -21.47
CA GLN A 101 41.48 -30.90 -20.57
C GLN A 101 40.35 -31.84 -20.09
N GLY A 102 39.12 -31.67 -20.60
CA GLY A 102 37.95 -32.44 -20.19
C GLY A 102 37.36 -32.04 -18.83
N LYS A 103 37.79 -30.89 -18.28
CA LYS A 103 37.33 -30.35 -17.00
C LYS A 103 36.24 -29.33 -17.23
N ARG A 104 35.17 -29.38 -16.44
CA ARG A 104 34.04 -28.45 -16.55
C ARG A 104 33.28 -28.36 -15.25
N ASN A 105 33.01 -27.13 -14.80
CA ASN A 105 32.05 -26.87 -13.74
C ASN A 105 30.61 -27.00 -14.29
N ARG A 106 29.82 -27.89 -13.70
CA ARG A 106 28.45 -28.21 -14.15
C ARG A 106 27.38 -27.49 -13.33
N PHE A 107 27.52 -26.18 -13.15
CA PHE A 107 26.47 -25.40 -12.49
C PHE A 107 25.21 -25.31 -13.34
N TYR A 108 24.04 -25.47 -12.73
CA TYR A 108 22.73 -25.36 -13.38
C TYR A 108 21.76 -24.54 -12.52
N GLY A 109 20.59 -24.23 -13.07
CA GLY A 109 19.53 -23.50 -12.37
C GLY A 109 19.24 -22.16 -13.02
N SER A 110 18.52 -21.31 -12.28
CA SER A 110 18.06 -19.99 -12.76
C SER A 110 18.80 -18.85 -12.09
N LEU A 111 19.20 -17.83 -12.87
CA LEU A 111 19.78 -16.58 -12.35
C LEU A 111 18.83 -15.82 -11.41
N LYS A 112 17.55 -16.20 -11.34
CA LYS A 112 16.60 -15.75 -10.31
C LYS A 112 17.13 -15.93 -8.88
N SER A 113 17.93 -16.97 -8.63
CA SER A 113 18.58 -17.19 -7.34
C SER A 113 19.48 -16.02 -6.91
N PHE A 114 19.93 -15.19 -7.85
CA PHE A 114 20.81 -14.04 -7.61
C PHE A 114 20.04 -12.73 -7.35
N GLN A 115 18.70 -12.72 -7.38
CA GLN A 115 17.89 -11.50 -7.25
C GLN A 115 18.18 -10.69 -5.97
N ASN A 116 18.60 -11.35 -4.89
CA ASN A 116 18.89 -10.72 -3.61
C ASN A 116 20.38 -10.36 -3.44
N LEU A 117 21.25 -10.69 -4.41
CA LEU A 117 22.67 -10.36 -4.40
C LEU A 117 22.88 -8.92 -4.89
N THR A 118 22.28 -7.96 -4.18
CA THR A 118 22.17 -6.56 -4.62
C THR A 118 23.49 -5.80 -4.76
N LYS A 119 24.60 -6.43 -4.36
CA LYS A 119 25.97 -5.91 -4.49
C LYS A 119 26.76 -6.55 -5.64
N LEU A 120 26.18 -7.51 -6.37
CA LEU A 120 26.86 -8.28 -7.40
C LEU A 120 27.26 -7.36 -8.57
N LYS A 121 28.51 -7.41 -8.98
CA LYS A 121 29.17 -6.49 -9.92
C LYS A 121 29.80 -7.22 -11.10
N ASN A 122 30.19 -8.48 -10.92
CA ASN A 122 30.74 -9.32 -11.97
C ASN A 122 30.29 -10.77 -11.79
N ILE A 123 29.86 -11.40 -12.88
CA ILE A 123 29.51 -12.82 -12.96
C ILE A 123 30.28 -13.48 -14.11
N PHE A 124 30.95 -14.59 -13.82
CA PHE A 124 31.54 -15.49 -14.81
C PHE A 124 30.88 -16.87 -14.75
N ILE A 125 30.07 -17.18 -15.76
CA ILE A 125 29.27 -18.41 -15.90
C ILE A 125 29.54 -19.14 -17.23
N GLU A 126 30.69 -18.89 -17.85
CA GLU A 126 31.07 -19.55 -19.10
C GLU A 126 31.03 -21.08 -18.99
N ALA A 127 30.58 -21.72 -20.06
CA ALA A 127 30.45 -23.17 -20.18
C ALA A 127 29.65 -23.85 -19.04
N THR A 128 28.67 -23.16 -18.44
CA THR A 128 27.74 -23.74 -17.45
C THR A 128 26.41 -24.17 -18.08
N ASP A 129 25.58 -24.88 -17.32
CA ASP A 129 24.23 -25.31 -17.72
C ASP A 129 23.13 -24.35 -17.21
N ILE A 130 23.49 -23.13 -16.81
CA ILE A 130 22.57 -22.04 -16.44
C ILE A 130 22.02 -21.41 -17.71
N ASN A 131 20.71 -21.27 -17.86
CA ASN A 131 20.11 -20.92 -19.17
C ASN A 131 18.97 -19.88 -19.12
N GLU A 132 18.63 -19.35 -17.95
CA GLU A 132 17.48 -18.43 -17.79
C GLU A 132 17.66 -17.47 -16.60
N GLY A 133 16.79 -16.45 -16.52
CA GLY A 133 16.66 -15.57 -15.36
C GLY A 133 17.41 -14.23 -15.44
N LEU A 134 17.79 -13.77 -16.64
CA LEU A 134 18.44 -12.47 -16.85
C LEU A 134 17.62 -11.29 -16.30
N GLU A 135 16.29 -11.41 -16.28
CA GLU A 135 15.36 -10.40 -15.79
C GLU A 135 15.47 -10.12 -14.29
N TYR A 136 16.02 -11.08 -13.53
CA TYR A 136 16.18 -11.00 -12.09
C TYR A 136 17.55 -10.50 -11.64
N LEU A 137 18.48 -10.26 -12.58
CA LEU A 137 19.82 -9.80 -12.24
C LEU A 137 19.79 -8.37 -11.64
N PRO A 138 20.59 -8.13 -10.57
CA PRO A 138 20.55 -6.88 -9.83
C PRO A 138 21.12 -5.69 -10.61
N GLU A 139 20.58 -4.50 -10.33
CA GLU A 139 20.99 -3.23 -10.94
C GLU A 139 22.49 -2.91 -10.73
N SER A 140 23.13 -3.48 -9.70
CA SER A 140 24.55 -3.32 -9.44
C SER A 140 25.44 -3.81 -10.58
N LEU A 141 25.04 -4.86 -11.31
CA LEU A 141 25.76 -5.36 -12.48
C LEU A 141 25.74 -4.37 -13.65
N ILE A 142 24.65 -3.63 -13.79
CA ILE A 142 24.47 -2.59 -14.82
C ILE A 142 25.34 -1.38 -14.49
N LYS A 143 25.36 -0.96 -13.22
CA LYS A 143 26.18 0.16 -12.78
C LYS A 143 27.66 -0.12 -12.99
N GLU A 144 28.10 -1.35 -12.72
CA GLU A 144 29.50 -1.73 -12.88
C GLU A 144 29.93 -1.84 -14.36
N SER A 145 29.11 -2.43 -15.24
CA SER A 145 29.46 -2.55 -16.66
C SER A 145 29.69 -1.18 -17.31
N LYS A 146 28.84 -0.20 -16.99
CA LYS A 146 28.99 1.20 -17.43
C LYS A 146 30.28 1.85 -16.93
N ARG A 147 30.68 1.55 -15.70
CA ARG A 147 31.89 2.12 -15.09
C ARG A 147 33.17 1.58 -15.73
N MET A 148 33.22 0.28 -15.98
CA MET A 148 34.43 -0.38 -16.47
C MET A 148 34.54 -0.41 -18.00
N GLY A 149 33.46 -0.16 -18.73
CA GLY A 149 33.42 -0.35 -20.19
C GLY A 149 33.62 -1.81 -20.59
N ALA A 150 33.33 -2.75 -19.68
CA ALA A 150 33.51 -4.18 -19.84
C ALA A 150 32.21 -4.92 -19.49
N TYR A 151 32.07 -6.15 -19.98
CA TYR A 151 30.91 -6.98 -19.70
C TYR A 151 30.92 -7.40 -18.23
N SER A 152 29.82 -7.15 -17.52
CA SER A 152 29.64 -7.62 -16.14
C SER A 152 29.16 -9.08 -16.07
N ILE A 153 28.83 -9.68 -17.22
CA ILE A 153 28.42 -11.07 -17.38
C ILE A 153 29.26 -11.72 -18.49
N GLU A 154 30.03 -12.73 -18.11
CA GLU A 154 30.78 -13.58 -19.03
C GLU A 154 30.06 -14.93 -19.13
N CYS A 155 29.54 -15.26 -20.32
CA CYS A 155 28.66 -16.42 -20.54
C CYS A 155 28.93 -17.18 -21.85
N SER A 156 30.15 -17.08 -22.39
CA SER A 156 30.57 -17.84 -23.56
C SER A 156 30.35 -19.34 -23.37
N THR A 157 29.95 -20.03 -24.44
CA THR A 157 29.87 -21.50 -24.46
C THR A 157 31.23 -22.15 -24.67
N ASN A 158 32.23 -21.41 -25.16
CA ASN A 158 33.57 -21.92 -25.49
C ASN A 158 33.53 -23.18 -26.37
N ASP A 159 32.63 -23.20 -27.38
CA ASP A 159 32.41 -24.30 -28.33
C ASP A 159 31.90 -25.62 -27.70
N THR A 160 31.28 -25.55 -26.51
CA THR A 160 30.68 -26.71 -25.83
C THR A 160 29.16 -26.79 -26.00
N ASP A 161 28.55 -27.87 -25.51
CA ASP A 161 27.10 -28.07 -25.40
C ASP A 161 26.46 -27.33 -24.20
N ALA A 162 27.16 -26.34 -23.64
CA ALA A 162 26.73 -25.58 -22.47
C ALA A 162 25.42 -24.81 -22.69
N LYS A 163 24.51 -24.91 -21.72
CA LYS A 163 23.19 -24.26 -21.82
C LYS A 163 23.23 -22.75 -21.56
N CYS A 164 24.36 -22.21 -21.06
CA CYS A 164 24.59 -20.75 -21.00
C CYS A 164 24.54 -20.07 -22.36
N LYS A 165 24.57 -20.85 -23.46
CA LYS A 165 24.20 -20.40 -24.81
C LYS A 165 22.90 -19.62 -24.85
N ALA A 166 21.86 -20.04 -24.12
CA ALA A 166 20.57 -19.36 -24.13
C ALA A 166 20.64 -17.94 -23.55
N ILE A 167 21.50 -17.73 -22.54
CA ILE A 167 21.80 -16.41 -21.97
C ILE A 167 22.62 -15.60 -22.98
N GLN A 168 23.65 -16.21 -23.56
CA GLN A 168 24.50 -15.59 -24.57
C GLN A 168 23.67 -15.09 -25.77
N ASP A 169 22.82 -15.94 -26.33
CA ASP A 169 21.95 -15.62 -27.48
C ASP A 169 20.98 -14.47 -27.19
N GLN A 170 20.52 -14.35 -25.94
CA GLN A 170 19.69 -13.23 -25.49
C GLN A 170 20.48 -11.92 -25.44
N LEU A 171 21.75 -11.96 -25.02
CA LEU A 171 22.59 -10.77 -24.84
C LEU A 171 23.32 -10.32 -26.13
N ILE A 172 23.57 -11.21 -27.09
CA ILE A 172 24.24 -10.89 -28.37
C ILE A 172 23.61 -9.71 -29.12
N PRO A 173 22.27 -9.65 -29.32
CA PRO A 173 21.64 -8.52 -30.04
C PRO A 173 21.85 -7.16 -29.38
N PHE A 174 22.19 -7.15 -28.09
CA PHE A 174 22.40 -5.96 -27.28
C PHE A 174 23.89 -5.69 -27.05
N ASN A 175 24.79 -6.40 -27.75
CA ASN A 175 26.23 -6.31 -27.51
C ASN A 175 26.58 -6.49 -26.01
N TYR A 176 25.90 -7.44 -25.35
CA TYR A 176 26.01 -7.71 -23.91
C TYR A 176 25.69 -6.51 -22.99
N ASP A 177 25.00 -5.49 -23.49
CA ASP A 177 24.41 -4.44 -22.67
C ASP A 177 23.19 -4.98 -21.92
N LEU A 178 23.41 -5.38 -20.67
CA LEU A 178 22.36 -5.90 -19.79
C LEU A 178 21.24 -4.87 -19.57
N GLU A 179 21.56 -3.58 -19.51
CA GLU A 179 20.53 -2.55 -19.33
C GLU A 179 19.64 -2.46 -20.56
N ALA A 180 20.25 -2.39 -21.76
CA ALA A 180 19.49 -2.36 -23.00
C ALA A 180 18.62 -3.62 -23.15
N TRP A 181 19.16 -4.80 -22.80
CA TRP A 181 18.39 -6.03 -22.77
C TRP A 181 17.23 -5.95 -21.78
N GLN A 182 17.46 -5.53 -20.54
CA GLN A 182 16.40 -5.41 -19.53
C GLN A 182 15.37 -4.33 -19.90
N LEU A 183 15.76 -3.22 -20.52
CA LEU A 183 14.82 -2.20 -20.96
C LEU A 183 13.84 -2.72 -22.02
N VAL A 184 14.32 -3.61 -22.92
CA VAL A 184 13.48 -4.23 -23.96
C VAL A 184 12.68 -5.42 -23.41
N ASN A 185 13.25 -6.21 -22.49
CA ASN A 185 12.68 -7.50 -22.07
C ASN A 185 12.03 -7.49 -20.66
N ASN A 186 12.43 -6.60 -19.75
CA ASN A 186 11.79 -6.44 -18.41
C ASN A 186 10.56 -5.53 -18.43
N GLN A 187 10.18 -5.01 -19.59
CA GLN A 187 8.86 -4.44 -19.77
C GLN A 187 7.82 -5.58 -19.71
N TYR A 188 7.11 -5.70 -18.58
CA TYR A 188 5.69 -6.13 -18.45
C TYR A 188 5.23 -7.32 -17.56
N PRO A 189 6.00 -8.04 -16.72
CA PRO A 189 5.35 -8.97 -15.77
C PRO A 189 4.73 -8.23 -14.56
N ASN A 190 5.52 -7.40 -13.87
CA ASN A 190 5.06 -6.69 -12.68
C ASN A 190 4.13 -5.51 -13.00
N LEU A 191 4.34 -4.83 -14.14
CA LEU A 191 3.48 -3.74 -14.57
C LEU A 191 2.09 -4.24 -15.00
N THR A 192 2.00 -5.39 -15.68
CA THR A 192 0.70 -5.99 -16.04
C THR A 192 -0.10 -6.38 -14.80
N LYS A 193 0.55 -7.00 -13.81
CA LYS A 193 -0.09 -7.31 -12.53
C LYS A 193 -0.58 -6.04 -11.83
N HIS A 194 0.24 -4.99 -11.78
CA HIS A 194 -0.15 -3.73 -11.16
C HIS A 194 -1.29 -3.03 -11.91
N ILE A 195 -1.31 -3.07 -13.24
CA ILE A 195 -2.40 -2.55 -14.07
C ILE A 195 -3.69 -3.32 -13.82
N GLN A 196 -3.64 -4.65 -13.67
CA GLN A 196 -4.80 -5.47 -13.33
C GLN A 196 -5.34 -5.12 -11.94
N GLU A 197 -4.47 -5.00 -10.94
CA GLU A 197 -4.85 -4.59 -9.58
C GLU A 197 -5.49 -3.19 -9.57
N LEU A 198 -4.92 -2.22 -10.30
CA LEU A 198 -5.48 -0.88 -10.42
C LEU A 198 -6.82 -0.87 -11.15
N SER A 199 -6.96 -1.68 -12.21
CA SER A 199 -8.22 -1.80 -12.97
C SER A 199 -9.33 -2.40 -12.12
N GLN A 200 -9.00 -3.37 -11.26
CA GLN A 200 -9.93 -3.94 -10.30
C GLN A 200 -10.38 -2.89 -9.27
N LYS A 201 -9.44 -2.17 -8.65
CA LYS A 201 -9.76 -1.09 -7.70
C LYS A 201 -10.64 0.01 -8.32
N ILE A 202 -10.37 0.40 -9.57
CA ILE A 202 -11.21 1.36 -10.30
C ILE A 202 -12.64 0.82 -10.47
N THR A 203 -12.79 -0.48 -10.70
CA THR A 203 -14.10 -1.12 -10.87
C THR A 203 -14.88 -1.14 -9.55
N GLU A 204 -14.22 -1.50 -8.45
CA GLU A 204 -14.79 -1.49 -7.10
C GLU A 204 -15.26 -0.08 -6.71
N ILE A 205 -14.41 0.94 -6.88
CA ILE A 205 -14.75 2.35 -6.60
C ILE A 205 -15.95 2.82 -7.44
N LYS A 206 -16.05 2.42 -8.72
CA LYS A 206 -17.19 2.76 -9.57
C LYS A 206 -18.50 2.16 -9.05
N GLN A 207 -18.46 0.93 -8.53
CA GLN A 207 -19.63 0.26 -7.96
C GLN A 207 -20.09 0.97 -6.67
N GLU A 208 -19.16 1.30 -5.77
CA GLU A 208 -19.45 2.04 -4.54
C GLU A 208 -20.05 3.43 -4.82
N LEU A 209 -19.51 4.13 -5.83
CA LEU A 209 -20.04 5.43 -6.27
C LEU A 209 -21.48 5.30 -6.79
N GLN A 210 -21.78 4.25 -7.55
CA GLN A 210 -23.12 4.01 -8.07
C GLN A 210 -24.13 3.67 -6.96
N GLN A 211 -23.70 2.92 -5.96
CA GLN A 211 -24.53 2.61 -4.78
C GLN A 211 -24.83 3.87 -3.96
N THR A 212 -23.81 4.70 -3.71
CA THR A 212 -23.96 5.97 -2.96
C THR A 212 -24.95 6.91 -3.65
N LYS A 213 -24.84 7.09 -4.97
CA LYS A 213 -25.78 7.89 -5.76
C LYS A 213 -27.22 7.39 -5.66
N SER A 214 -27.41 6.07 -5.64
CA SER A 214 -28.74 5.47 -5.52
C SER A 214 -29.37 5.73 -4.15
N GLN A 215 -28.56 5.68 -3.08
CA GLN A 215 -28.98 6.01 -1.72
C GLN A 215 -29.35 7.50 -1.56
N GLU A 216 -28.59 8.39 -2.20
CA GLU A 216 -28.86 9.83 -2.20
C GLU A 216 -30.22 10.14 -2.86
N ILE A 217 -30.48 9.54 -4.03
CA ILE A 217 -31.78 9.66 -4.72
C ILE A 217 -32.93 9.15 -3.83
N GLU A 218 -32.73 8.08 -3.07
CA GLU A 218 -33.77 7.57 -2.15
C GLU A 218 -34.01 8.53 -0.97
N LYS A 219 -32.94 9.11 -0.40
CA LYS A 219 -33.04 10.12 0.66
C LYS A 219 -33.80 11.34 0.19
N ASP A 220 -33.54 11.84 -1.01
CA ASP A 220 -34.25 12.99 -1.59
C ASP A 220 -35.74 12.73 -1.77
N LYS A 221 -36.11 11.51 -2.21
CA LYS A 221 -37.51 11.10 -2.29
C LYS A 221 -38.19 11.11 -0.92
N LYS A 222 -37.55 10.55 0.11
CA LYS A 222 -38.08 10.55 1.49
C LYS A 222 -38.24 11.97 2.03
N ILE A 223 -37.25 12.83 1.81
CA ILE A 223 -37.30 14.25 2.20
C ILE A 223 -38.51 14.94 1.55
N LYS A 224 -38.74 14.71 0.25
CA LYS A 224 -39.87 15.31 -0.48
C LYS A 224 -41.22 14.84 0.04
N ILE A 225 -41.32 13.59 0.51
CA ILE A 225 -42.55 13.06 1.14
C ILE A 225 -42.77 13.72 2.50
N LEU A 226 -41.76 13.72 3.37
CA LEU A 226 -41.84 14.32 4.71
C LEU A 226 -42.14 15.81 4.66
N SER A 227 -41.58 16.54 3.70
CA SER A 227 -41.89 17.97 3.49
C SER A 227 -43.38 18.18 3.19
N LYS A 228 -43.98 17.36 2.32
CA LYS A 228 -45.42 17.43 2.02
C LYS A 228 -46.28 17.10 3.22
N GLU A 229 -45.92 16.07 3.99
CA GLU A 229 -46.64 15.69 5.21
C GLU A 229 -46.59 16.81 6.25
N THR A 230 -45.43 17.45 6.41
CA THR A 230 -45.24 18.58 7.32
C THR A 230 -46.07 19.80 6.90
N ASP A 231 -46.10 20.12 5.60
CA ASP A 231 -46.94 21.20 5.07
C ASP A 231 -48.43 20.94 5.31
N ASN A 232 -48.89 19.70 5.14
CA ASN A 232 -50.27 19.31 5.41
C ASN A 232 -50.59 19.46 6.90
N LEU A 233 -49.74 18.94 7.78
CA LEU A 233 -49.91 19.05 9.23
C LEU A 233 -49.95 20.52 9.69
N LYS A 234 -49.09 21.37 9.13
CA LYS A 234 -49.08 22.82 9.39
C LYS A 234 -50.40 23.48 8.99
N LYS A 235 -50.98 23.10 7.85
CA LYS A 235 -52.29 23.60 7.40
C LYS A 235 -53.42 23.15 8.34
N GLU A 236 -53.41 21.89 8.75
CA GLU A 236 -54.39 21.32 9.69
C GLU A 236 -54.34 22.06 11.03
N LYS A 237 -53.15 22.18 11.62
CA LYS A 237 -52.94 22.87 12.89
C LYS A 237 -53.28 24.36 12.83
N LYS A 238 -53.02 25.02 11.70
CA LYS A 238 -53.43 26.41 11.49
C LYS A 238 -54.96 26.55 11.44
N THR A 239 -55.63 25.60 10.80
CA THR A 239 -57.10 25.58 10.73
C THR A 239 -57.71 25.36 12.12
N GLU A 240 -57.15 24.42 12.88
CA GLU A 240 -57.54 24.13 14.27
C GLU A 240 -57.38 25.38 15.16
N LEU A 241 -56.25 26.07 15.06
CA LEU A 241 -55.98 27.31 15.79
C LEU A 241 -57.02 28.39 15.46
N GLU A 242 -57.31 28.65 14.18
CA GLU A 242 -58.27 29.68 13.78
C GLU A 242 -59.70 29.36 14.25
N GLN A 243 -60.09 28.08 14.24
CA GLN A 243 -61.36 27.64 14.79
C GLN A 243 -61.46 27.90 16.31
N LEU A 244 -60.40 27.59 17.06
CA LEU A 244 -60.34 27.86 18.50
C LEU A 244 -60.31 29.36 18.82
N LYS A 245 -59.54 30.16 18.07
CA LYS A 245 -59.55 31.63 18.21
C LYS A 245 -60.97 32.17 18.03
N LYS A 246 -61.68 31.74 16.98
CA LYS A 246 -63.06 32.16 16.72
C LYS A 246 -64.01 31.77 17.85
N LEU A 247 -63.87 30.55 18.37
CA LEU A 247 -64.66 30.08 19.51
C LEU A 247 -64.41 30.93 20.76
N LEU A 248 -63.15 31.21 21.11
CA LEU A 248 -62.82 32.03 22.27
C LEU A 248 -63.27 33.49 22.12
N LYS A 249 -63.09 34.09 20.93
CA LYS A 249 -63.59 35.44 20.64
C LYS A 249 -65.12 35.54 20.79
N SER A 250 -65.86 34.47 20.50
CA SER A 250 -67.32 34.44 20.70
C SER A 250 -67.75 34.40 22.18
N LYS A 251 -66.85 33.96 23.08
CA LYS A 251 -67.07 33.93 24.54
C LYS A 251 -66.60 35.22 25.23
N LEU A 252 -65.70 35.97 24.61
CA LEU A 252 -65.12 37.20 25.13
C LEU A 252 -65.93 38.44 24.74
N GLU A 253 -65.93 39.46 25.60
CA GLU A 253 -66.30 40.81 25.21
C GLU A 253 -65.31 41.37 24.17
N GLU A 254 -65.81 42.17 23.22
CA GLU A 254 -65.04 42.72 22.09
C GLU A 254 -63.75 43.43 22.52
N LYS A 255 -63.76 44.14 23.66
CA LYS A 255 -62.60 44.85 24.22
C LYS A 255 -61.41 43.94 24.59
N PHE A 256 -61.60 42.62 24.64
CA PHE A 256 -60.56 41.65 24.96
C PHE A 256 -60.05 40.87 23.74
N HIS A 257 -60.60 41.09 22.54
CA HIS A 257 -60.16 40.38 21.34
C HIS A 257 -58.69 40.69 21.02
N ASP A 258 -58.30 41.96 21.14
CA ASP A 258 -56.91 42.40 20.94
C ASP A 258 -55.95 41.80 21.98
N GLU A 259 -56.43 41.54 23.21
CA GLU A 259 -55.62 40.91 24.25
C GLU A 259 -55.35 39.43 23.97
N LEU A 260 -56.32 38.73 23.36
CA LEU A 260 -56.15 37.35 22.90
C LEU A 260 -55.15 37.27 21.74
N ASP A 261 -55.20 38.20 20.79
CA ASP A 261 -54.23 38.26 19.70
C ASP A 261 -52.83 38.59 20.24
N ALA A 262 -52.71 39.57 21.15
CA ALA A 262 -51.45 39.92 21.81
C ALA A 262 -50.85 38.77 22.63
N LEU A 263 -51.68 37.95 23.29
CA LEU A 263 -51.25 36.74 23.99
C LEU A 263 -50.56 35.76 23.02
N LEU A 264 -51.18 35.52 21.86
CA LEU A 264 -50.67 34.55 20.89
C LEU A 264 -49.40 35.05 20.20
N ASP A 265 -49.33 36.34 19.87
CA ASP A 265 -48.14 36.96 19.32
C ASP A 265 -46.96 36.90 20.31
N ALA A 266 -47.22 37.20 21.59
CA ALA A 266 -46.19 37.09 22.63
C ALA A 266 -45.73 35.64 22.86
N ASN A 267 -46.65 34.66 22.77
CA ASN A 267 -46.31 33.24 22.86
C ASN A 267 -45.42 32.82 21.68
N GLU A 268 -45.79 33.21 20.45
CA GLU A 268 -45.01 32.92 19.25
C GLU A 268 -43.60 33.49 19.33
N GLU A 269 -43.47 34.76 19.71
CA GLU A 269 -42.18 35.43 19.87
C GLU A 269 -41.33 34.79 20.99
N TYR A 270 -41.97 34.39 22.09
CA TYR A 270 -41.30 33.68 23.17
C TYR A 270 -40.72 32.34 22.69
N ILE A 271 -41.47 31.58 21.89
CA ILE A 271 -41.03 30.26 21.43
C ILE A 271 -39.92 30.37 20.38
N LYS A 272 -39.99 31.36 19.49
CA LYS A 272 -38.96 31.54 18.45
C LYS A 272 -37.62 31.94 19.03
N ASN A 273 -37.63 32.88 19.97
CA ASN A 273 -36.41 33.61 20.37
C ASN A 273 -35.99 33.37 21.84
N ASP A 274 -36.71 32.52 22.58
CA ASP A 274 -36.57 32.35 24.04
C ASP A 274 -36.49 33.70 24.78
N ASN A 275 -37.27 34.67 24.30
CA ASN A 275 -37.15 36.06 24.73
C ASN A 275 -37.87 36.28 26.06
N ASN A 276 -37.12 36.61 27.12
CA ASN A 276 -37.64 36.90 28.46
C ASN A 276 -38.69 38.03 28.47
N PHE A 277 -38.58 39.02 27.57
CA PHE A 277 -39.58 40.07 27.44
C PHE A 277 -40.90 39.51 26.92
N ALA A 278 -40.87 38.73 25.84
CA ALA A 278 -42.04 38.08 25.25
C ALA A 278 -42.70 37.13 26.27
N LYS A 279 -41.92 36.38 27.05
CA LYS A 279 -42.42 35.55 28.16
C LYS A 279 -43.21 36.36 29.18
N ARG A 280 -42.70 37.53 29.62
CA ARG A 280 -43.41 38.39 30.58
C ARG A 280 -44.70 38.97 30.00
N GLN A 281 -44.71 39.32 28.72
CA GLN A 281 -45.92 39.80 28.03
C GLN A 281 -46.96 38.69 27.92
N PHE A 282 -46.53 37.49 27.53
CA PHE A 282 -47.37 36.29 27.48
C PHE A 282 -48.08 36.03 28.82
N GLU A 283 -47.33 35.96 29.93
CA GLU A 283 -47.92 35.71 31.25
C GLU A 283 -48.89 36.81 31.69
N ARG A 284 -48.58 38.07 31.36
CA ARG A 284 -49.44 39.21 31.68
C ARG A 284 -50.77 39.15 30.93
N SER A 285 -50.73 38.91 29.62
CA SER A 285 -51.95 38.80 28.80
C SER A 285 -52.76 37.57 29.15
N LYS A 286 -52.11 36.44 29.46
CA LYS A 286 -52.76 35.21 29.92
C LYS A 286 -53.55 35.47 31.19
N LYS A 287 -52.91 36.06 32.20
CA LYS A 287 -53.55 36.42 33.47
C LYS A 287 -54.75 37.36 33.27
N LYS A 288 -54.59 38.37 32.42
CA LYS A 288 -55.65 39.36 32.16
C LYS A 288 -56.89 38.74 31.50
N LEU A 289 -56.71 37.81 30.56
CA LEU A 289 -57.81 37.09 29.90
C LEU A 289 -58.57 36.18 30.86
N ILE A 290 -57.86 35.49 31.76
CA ILE A 290 -58.47 34.63 32.78
C ILE A 290 -59.25 35.46 33.81
N GLU A 291 -58.60 36.47 34.42
CA GLU A 291 -59.19 37.23 35.53
C GLU A 291 -60.27 38.23 35.09
N LYS A 292 -60.09 38.89 33.93
CA LYS A 292 -60.98 39.98 33.49
C LYS A 292 -61.84 39.60 32.30
N GLY A 293 -61.38 38.65 31.48
CA GLY A 293 -62.12 38.12 30.34
C GLY A 293 -63.03 36.94 30.71
N ASN A 294 -62.96 36.44 31.95
CA ASN A 294 -63.72 35.27 32.44
C ASN A 294 -63.55 34.02 31.55
N LEU A 295 -62.39 33.85 30.92
CA LEU A 295 -62.07 32.62 30.19
C LEU A 295 -61.63 31.51 31.13
N ASP A 296 -62.00 30.28 30.78
CA ASP A 296 -61.48 29.09 31.44
C ASP A 296 -59.98 28.93 31.16
N GLU A 297 -59.22 28.60 32.20
CA GLU A 297 -57.76 28.49 32.10
C GLU A 297 -57.35 27.40 31.11
N GLN A 298 -58.08 26.28 31.06
CA GLN A 298 -57.76 25.17 30.17
C GLN A 298 -57.95 25.56 28.70
N GLU A 299 -58.97 26.36 28.39
CA GLU A 299 -59.18 26.86 27.02
C GLU A 299 -58.04 27.77 26.55
N VAL A 300 -57.53 28.63 27.45
CA VAL A 300 -56.37 29.49 27.16
C VAL A 300 -55.10 28.65 27.01
N VAL A 301 -54.92 27.60 27.83
CA VAL A 301 -53.78 26.68 27.69
C VAL A 301 -53.83 25.95 26.35
N ASN A 302 -54.99 25.41 25.96
CA ASN A 302 -55.14 24.64 24.72
C ASN A 302 -54.80 25.48 23.47
N VAL A 303 -55.27 26.72 23.39
CA VAL A 303 -54.95 27.60 22.23
C VAL A 303 -53.46 27.96 22.19
N CYS A 304 -52.83 28.16 23.34
CA CYS A 304 -51.39 28.41 23.44
C CYS A 304 -50.55 27.18 23.10
N GLU A 305 -51.01 25.97 23.41
CA GLU A 305 -50.34 24.71 23.06
C GLU A 305 -50.35 24.48 21.54
N ILE A 306 -51.48 24.70 20.87
CA ILE A 306 -51.57 24.55 19.40
C ILE A 306 -50.72 25.62 18.69
N GLN A 307 -50.73 26.87 19.16
CA GLN A 307 -49.83 27.91 18.67
C GLN A 307 -48.37 27.48 18.84
N LYS A 308 -48.04 26.85 19.97
CA LYS A 308 -46.68 26.36 20.23
C LYS A 308 -46.27 25.22 19.31
N GLU A 309 -47.16 24.28 19.02
CA GLU A 309 -46.92 23.23 18.04
C GLU A 309 -46.67 23.82 16.65
N LEU A 310 -47.46 24.79 16.20
CA LEU A 310 -47.29 25.47 14.91
C LEU A 310 -45.93 26.17 14.78
N VAL A 311 -45.53 26.91 15.82
CA VAL A 311 -44.25 27.64 15.80
C VAL A 311 -43.08 26.65 15.80
N LYS A 312 -43.16 25.57 16.58
CA LYS A 312 -42.14 24.51 16.56
C LYS A 312 -42.04 23.82 15.20
N LEU A 313 -43.17 23.55 14.54
CA LEU A 313 -43.18 23.00 13.18
C LEU A 313 -42.52 23.96 12.18
N ALA A 314 -42.73 25.27 12.31
CA ALA A 314 -42.10 26.26 11.43
C ALA A 314 -40.57 26.33 11.63
N VAL A 315 -40.11 26.47 12.88
CA VAL A 315 -38.69 26.57 13.22
C VAL A 315 -37.93 25.26 12.91
N GLY A 316 -38.56 24.11 13.15
CA GLY A 316 -37.95 22.81 12.87
C GLY A 316 -37.63 22.57 11.40
N ILE A 317 -38.44 23.11 10.48
CA ILE A 317 -38.21 23.01 9.03
C ILE A 317 -37.04 23.89 8.59
N GLU A 318 -36.97 25.12 9.09
CA GLU A 318 -35.90 26.08 8.75
C GLU A 318 -34.52 25.50 9.14
N ASN A 319 -34.39 24.99 10.38
CA ASN A 319 -33.15 24.38 10.85
C ASN A 319 -32.74 23.12 10.03
N GLN A 320 -33.71 22.33 9.56
CA GLN A 320 -33.42 21.15 8.73
C GLN A 320 -33.01 21.50 7.29
N LEU A 321 -33.44 22.66 6.78
CA LEU A 321 -33.03 23.16 5.46
C LEU A 321 -31.61 23.74 5.51
N GLU A 322 -31.29 24.50 6.55
CA GLU A 322 -29.95 25.08 6.76
C GLU A 322 -28.88 23.99 6.93
N ALA A 323 -29.15 22.96 7.73
CA ALA A 323 -28.22 21.84 7.92
C ALA A 323 -27.89 21.05 6.64
N LYS A 324 -28.72 21.14 5.59
CA LYS A 324 -28.44 20.53 4.28
C LYS A 324 -27.61 21.41 3.36
N ILE A 325 -27.61 22.72 3.57
CA ILE A 325 -26.82 23.67 2.78
C ILE A 325 -25.35 23.60 3.19
N GLU A 326 -25.04 23.30 4.45
CA GLU A 326 -23.65 23.22 4.95
C GLU A 326 -22.91 21.92 4.58
N ILE A 327 -23.62 20.88 4.12
CA ILE A 327 -23.04 19.55 3.81
C ILE A 327 -22.69 19.40 2.31
N ASN A 328 -23.20 20.29 1.45
CA ASN A 328 -22.90 20.35 0.01
C ASN A 328 -21.93 21.49 -0.30
#